data_AF-A0A7W1E1I5-F1
#
_entry.id   AF-A0A7W1E1I5-F1
#
_cell.length_a   1.000
_cell.length_b   1.000
_cell.length_c   1.000
_cell.angle_alpha   90.00
_cell.angle_beta   90.00
_cell.angle_gamma   90.00
#
_symmetry.space_group_name_H-M   'P 1'
#
loop_
_entity.id
_entity.type
_entity.pdbx_description
1 polymer ?
#
loop_
_entity_poly.entity_id
_entity_poly.type
_entity_poly.pdbx_seq_one_letter_code
_entity_poly.pdbx_strand_id
1 'polypeptide(L)'
;MTRRRVESAVFFAALTVYAAGAIAIIVMGAVSAWAHQSPGLHASLHEAGLSGGLWGRHALAMADASHRVQSLPQLLLDYGFSVFNLALAGFLLWLRPQDRTARLLVVGMVGTAAVFNLQAHGVYEALHGTRLETYLHYALHLIAAVAYTFALLSFPEGKLVPRWPRWALAALYTPIIAAVAALAFQAKGTSRTIAIIIYFGLLIPAAGVAGQAYRYRRSADGLERQQSRLIFWTMVPAVIVSLVVLTRMGQTNAFTGFENRPIDLVPVNLFR
;
A
#
# COMPACT_ATOMS: atom_id res chain seq x y z
N MET A 1 5.79 16.72 31.79
CA MET A 1 5.94 15.55 30.88
C MET A 1 7.08 15.87 29.91
N THR A 2 8.07 14.99 29.71
CA THR A 2 9.21 15.30 28.83
C THR A 2 8.79 15.26 27.36
N ARG A 3 9.37 16.10 26.50
CA ARG A 3 9.06 16.18 25.05
C ARG A 3 9.03 14.81 24.36
N ARG A 4 9.96 13.92 24.70
CA ARG A 4 10.03 12.54 24.16
C ARG A 4 8.84 11.65 24.55
N ARG A 5 8.27 11.84 25.74
CA ARG A 5 7.07 11.11 26.18
C ARG A 5 5.84 11.56 25.39
N VAL A 6 5.71 12.87 25.15
CA VAL A 6 4.64 13.42 24.31
C VAL A 6 4.76 12.93 22.87
N GLU A 7 5.96 13.00 22.26
CA GLU A 7 6.20 12.49 20.90
C GLU A 7 5.87 10.99 20.77
N SER A 8 6.18 10.19 21.79
CA SER A 8 5.82 8.77 21.81
C SER A 8 4.32 8.55 21.94
N ALA A 9 3.64 9.27 22.85
CA ALA A 9 2.20 9.15 23.03
C ALA A 9 1.44 9.53 21.74
N VAL A 10 1.85 10.62 21.08
CA VAL A 10 1.28 11.05 19.79
C VAL A 10 1.50 9.99 18.72
N PHE A 11 2.71 9.43 18.62
CA PHE A 11 3.00 8.36 17.67
C PHE A 11 2.08 7.15 17.87
N PHE A 12 1.97 6.65 19.11
CA PHE A 12 1.15 5.48 19.39
C PHE A 12 -0.34 5.75 19.15
N ALA A 13 -0.84 6.92 19.54
CA ALA A 13 -2.22 7.31 19.25
C ALA A 13 -2.51 7.33 17.74
N ALA A 14 -1.63 7.96 16.95
CA ALA A 14 -1.78 8.01 15.50
C ALA A 14 -1.68 6.61 14.87
N LEU A 15 -0.72 5.79 15.34
CA LEU A 15 -0.54 4.42 14.88
C LEU A 15 -1.75 3.55 15.20
N THR A 16 -2.35 3.68 16.38
CA THR A 16 -3.56 2.93 16.77
C THR A 16 -4.71 3.24 15.83
N VAL A 17 -4.96 4.52 15.53
CA VAL A 17 -6.03 4.91 14.58
C VAL A 17 -5.74 4.36 13.19
N TYR A 18 -4.49 4.50 12.72
CA TYR A 18 -4.07 4.01 11.41
C TYR A 18 -4.18 2.49 11.30
N ALA A 19 -3.73 1.75 12.31
CA ALA A 19 -3.82 0.30 12.38
C ALA A 19 -5.28 -0.19 12.47
N ALA A 20 -6.12 0.48 13.26
CA ALA A 20 -7.54 0.16 13.33
C ALA A 20 -8.22 0.32 11.97
N GLY A 21 -7.90 1.38 11.22
CA GLY A 21 -8.39 1.57 9.86
C GLY A 21 -7.92 0.49 8.90
N ALA A 22 -6.63 0.14 8.91
CA ALA A 22 -6.08 -0.93 8.08
C ALA A 22 -6.71 -2.30 8.40
N ILE A 23 -6.87 -2.62 9.69
CA ILE A 23 -7.51 -3.86 10.15
C ILE A 23 -8.98 -3.89 9.74
N ALA A 24 -9.72 -2.78 9.88
CA ALA A 24 -11.12 -2.71 9.45
C ALA A 24 -11.25 -3.01 7.95
N ILE A 25 -10.36 -2.46 7.11
CA ILE A 25 -10.32 -2.75 5.66
C ILE A 25 -10.10 -4.24 5.40
N ILE A 26 -9.12 -4.86 6.04
CA ILE A 26 -8.80 -6.29 5.90
C ILE A 26 -9.99 -7.14 6.37
N VAL A 27 -10.61 -6.80 7.50
CA VAL A 27 -11.77 -7.53 8.04
C VAL A 27 -12.97 -7.43 7.10
N MET A 28 -13.22 -6.27 6.49
CA MET A 28 -14.30 -6.13 5.49
C MET A 28 -14.08 -7.05 4.29
N GLY A 29 -12.85 -7.16 3.80
CA GLY A 29 -12.48 -8.14 2.78
C GLY A 29 -12.79 -9.57 3.23
N ALA A 30 -12.49 -9.91 4.48
CA ALA A 30 -12.66 -11.26 5.00
C ALA A 30 -14.14 -11.63 5.14
N VAL A 31 -14.95 -10.67 5.63
CA VAL A 31 -16.42 -10.80 5.69
C VAL A 31 -17.00 -10.99 4.30
N SER A 32 -16.53 -10.23 3.30
CA SER A 32 -16.96 -10.40 1.90
C SER A 32 -16.62 -11.79 1.34
N ALA A 33 -15.40 -12.29 1.59
CA ALA A 33 -15.00 -13.64 1.18
C ALA A 33 -15.81 -14.74 1.90
N TRP A 34 -16.19 -14.52 3.15
CA TRP A 34 -17.05 -15.45 3.89
C TRP A 34 -18.49 -15.42 3.38
N ALA A 35 -19.04 -14.23 3.09
CA ALA A 35 -20.39 -14.07 2.55
C ALA A 35 -20.59 -14.86 1.24
N HIS A 36 -19.56 -14.98 0.41
CA HIS A 36 -19.59 -15.81 -0.80
C HIS A 36 -19.96 -17.28 -0.55
N GLN A 37 -19.56 -17.82 0.61
CA GLN A 37 -19.82 -19.21 0.99
C GLN A 37 -21.03 -19.34 1.93
N SER A 38 -21.60 -18.23 2.39
CA SER A 38 -22.66 -18.21 3.40
C SER A 38 -23.86 -17.40 2.90
N PRO A 39 -24.88 -18.06 2.31
CA PRO A 39 -26.07 -17.38 1.82
C PRO A 39 -26.77 -16.55 2.90
N GLY A 40 -26.79 -17.01 4.15
CA GLY A 40 -27.38 -16.29 5.27
C GLY A 40 -26.62 -15.00 5.61
N LEU A 41 -25.28 -15.03 5.62
CA LEU A 41 -24.46 -13.84 5.84
C LEU A 41 -24.61 -12.86 4.66
N HIS A 42 -24.60 -13.36 3.43
CA HIS A 42 -24.81 -12.55 2.23
C HIS A 42 -26.17 -11.83 2.26
N ALA A 43 -27.26 -12.54 2.57
CA ALA A 43 -28.58 -11.94 2.73
C ALA A 43 -28.63 -10.90 3.86
N SER A 44 -28.07 -11.22 5.02
CA SER A 44 -28.02 -10.30 6.17
C SER A 44 -27.27 -9.01 5.85
N LEU A 45 -26.22 -9.07 5.02
CA LEU A 45 -25.47 -7.89 4.58
C LEU A 45 -26.29 -7.03 3.61
N HIS A 46 -27.04 -7.63 2.68
CA HIS A 46 -27.96 -6.89 1.81
C HIS A 46 -29.10 -6.23 2.61
N GLU A 47 -29.69 -6.95 3.57
CA GLU A 47 -30.71 -6.41 4.47
C GLU A 47 -30.16 -5.24 5.31
N ALA A 48 -28.96 -5.40 5.89
CA ALA A 48 -28.27 -4.31 6.57
C ALA A 48 -28.01 -3.12 5.63
N GLY A 49 -27.76 -3.37 4.34
CA GLY A 49 -27.64 -2.37 3.29
C GLY A 49 -28.86 -1.47 3.14
N LEU A 50 -30.06 -1.98 3.42
CA LEU A 50 -31.32 -1.22 3.34
C LEU A 50 -31.43 -0.13 4.41
N SER A 51 -30.74 -0.28 5.55
CA SER A 51 -30.78 0.67 6.66
C SER A 51 -30.11 2.02 6.36
N GLY A 52 -29.38 2.13 5.25
CA GLY A 52 -28.62 3.32 4.89
C GLY A 52 -27.45 3.61 5.85
N GLY A 53 -26.97 4.86 5.86
CA GLY A 53 -25.89 5.28 6.76
C GLY A 53 -24.52 4.65 6.45
N LEU A 54 -23.56 4.84 7.38
CA LEU A 54 -22.18 4.35 7.20
C LEU A 54 -22.14 2.82 7.14
N TRP A 55 -22.78 2.15 8.10
CA TRP A 55 -22.80 0.70 8.20
C TRP A 55 -23.51 0.05 7.01
N GLY A 56 -24.71 0.51 6.64
CA GLY A 56 -25.45 -0.06 5.52
C GLY A 56 -24.67 0.01 4.20
N ARG A 57 -24.00 1.13 3.90
CA ARG A 57 -23.16 1.24 2.69
C ARG A 57 -22.02 0.22 2.66
N HIS A 58 -21.34 0.02 3.79
CA HIS A 58 -20.23 -0.94 3.86
C HIS A 58 -20.73 -2.39 3.85
N ALA A 59 -21.86 -2.67 4.50
CA ALA A 59 -22.50 -3.98 4.45
C ALA A 59 -22.90 -4.36 3.02
N LEU A 60 -23.55 -3.44 2.31
CA LEU A 60 -23.88 -3.61 0.90
C LEU A 60 -22.64 -3.83 0.03
N ALA A 61 -21.59 -3.02 0.22
CA ALA A 61 -20.33 -3.19 -0.52
C ALA A 61 -19.66 -4.55 -0.26
N MET A 62 -19.72 -5.07 0.97
CA MET A 62 -19.21 -6.41 1.29
C MET A 62 -20.03 -7.51 0.61
N ALA A 63 -21.36 -7.36 0.56
CA ALA A 63 -22.26 -8.26 -0.14
C ALA A 63 -22.00 -8.24 -1.65
N ASP A 64 -21.93 -7.06 -2.26
CA ASP A 64 -21.68 -6.91 -3.70
C ASP A 64 -20.31 -7.49 -4.10
N ALA A 65 -19.26 -7.20 -3.31
CA ALA A 65 -17.93 -7.75 -3.54
C ALA A 65 -17.85 -9.28 -3.35
N SER A 66 -18.79 -9.88 -2.60
CA SER A 66 -18.85 -11.34 -2.41
C SER A 66 -19.23 -12.10 -3.69
N HIS A 67 -19.75 -11.40 -4.71
CA HIS A 67 -19.97 -12.00 -6.03
C HIS A 67 -18.67 -12.19 -6.83
N ARG A 68 -17.56 -11.56 -6.42
CA ARG A 68 -16.27 -11.58 -7.12
C ARG A 68 -15.12 -11.88 -6.17
N VAL A 69 -15.18 -13.05 -5.53
CA VAL A 69 -14.12 -13.48 -4.61
C VAL A 69 -12.87 -13.93 -5.35
N GLN A 70 -11.71 -13.59 -4.79
CA GLN A 70 -10.42 -14.06 -5.28
C GLN A 70 -10.29 -15.59 -5.17
N SER A 71 -9.40 -16.19 -5.96
CA SER A 71 -9.14 -17.62 -5.83
C SER A 71 -8.60 -17.97 -4.43
N LEU A 72 -8.83 -19.20 -3.96
CA LEU A 72 -8.34 -19.63 -2.64
C LEU A 72 -6.82 -19.41 -2.47
N PRO A 73 -5.94 -19.74 -3.44
CA PRO A 73 -4.52 -19.43 -3.33
C PRO A 73 -4.26 -17.93 -3.16
N GLN A 74 -4.98 -17.07 -3.89
CA GLN A 74 -4.83 -15.62 -3.76
C GLN A 74 -5.29 -15.13 -2.39
N LEU A 75 -6.42 -15.62 -1.87
CA LEU A 75 -6.88 -15.28 -0.51
C LEU A 75 -5.83 -15.69 0.54
N LEU A 76 -5.30 -16.91 0.46
CA LEU A 76 -4.26 -17.37 1.39
C LEU A 76 -3.00 -16.50 1.31
N LEU A 77 -2.59 -16.08 0.12
CA LEU A 77 -1.47 -15.17 -0.07
C LEU A 77 -1.76 -13.78 0.52
N ASP A 78 -2.91 -13.18 0.21
CA ASP A 78 -3.29 -11.84 0.66
C ASP A 78 -3.40 -11.77 2.19
N TYR A 79 -4.14 -12.68 2.80
CA TYR A 79 -4.33 -12.71 4.26
C TYR A 79 -3.07 -13.20 4.98
N GLY A 80 -2.33 -14.16 4.41
CA GLY A 80 -1.05 -14.59 4.95
C GLY A 80 -0.03 -13.45 4.97
N PHE A 81 0.07 -12.69 3.88
CA PHE A 81 0.91 -11.49 3.80
C PHE A 81 0.45 -10.41 4.78
N SER A 82 -0.86 -10.19 4.91
CA SER A 82 -1.44 -9.23 5.85
C SER A 82 -1.06 -9.58 7.30
N VAL A 83 -1.29 -10.83 7.72
CA VAL A 83 -0.96 -11.33 9.06
C VAL A 83 0.54 -11.25 9.31
N PHE A 84 1.37 -11.67 8.35
CA PHE A 84 2.82 -11.60 8.47
C PHE A 84 3.31 -10.17 8.70
N ASN A 85 2.81 -9.20 7.91
CA ASN A 85 3.19 -7.79 8.07
C ASN A 85 2.76 -7.22 9.43
N LEU A 86 1.53 -7.50 9.87
CA LEU A 86 1.03 -7.04 11.17
C LEU A 86 1.81 -7.66 12.34
N ALA A 87 2.15 -8.96 12.25
CA ALA A 87 2.97 -9.64 13.24
C ALA A 87 4.38 -9.04 13.31
N LEU A 88 5.02 -8.81 12.16
CA LEU A 88 6.36 -8.20 12.11
C LEU A 88 6.34 -6.74 12.60
N ALA A 89 5.29 -5.97 12.29
CA ALA A 89 5.09 -4.64 12.85
C ALA A 89 4.98 -4.67 14.38
N GLY A 90 4.17 -5.58 14.94
CA GLY A 90 4.07 -5.79 16.38
C GLY A 90 5.40 -6.18 17.01
N PHE A 91 6.13 -7.10 16.39
CA PHE A 91 7.45 -7.54 16.83
C PHE A 91 8.48 -6.40 16.84
N LEU A 92 8.50 -5.56 15.79
CA LEU A 92 9.39 -4.39 15.72
C LEU A 92 9.07 -3.34 16.77
N LEU A 93 7.78 -3.09 17.04
CA LEU A 93 7.37 -2.20 18.12
C LEU A 93 7.79 -2.74 19.49
N TRP A 94 7.70 -4.05 19.69
CA TRP A 94 8.16 -4.67 20.93
C TRP A 94 9.68 -4.53 21.11
N LEU A 95 10.45 -4.81 20.06
CA LEU A 95 11.91 -4.81 20.13
C LEU A 95 12.52 -3.40 20.15
N ARG A 96 11.98 -2.46 19.37
CA ARG A 96 12.56 -1.13 19.15
C ARG A 96 11.49 -0.02 19.16
N PRO A 97 10.70 0.14 20.25
CA PRO A 97 9.57 1.06 20.31
C PRO A 97 9.94 2.53 20.14
N GLN A 98 11.20 2.90 20.32
CA GLN A 98 11.70 4.29 20.26
C GLN A 98 12.57 4.57 19.04
N ASP A 99 12.89 3.56 18.23
CA ASP A 99 13.69 3.75 17.03
C ASP A 99 12.84 4.33 15.90
N ARG A 100 13.29 5.45 15.31
CA ARG A 100 12.53 6.16 14.27
C ARG A 100 12.39 5.35 12.99
N THR A 101 13.43 4.63 12.60
CA THR A 101 13.40 3.78 11.39
C THR A 101 12.43 2.63 11.60
N ALA A 102 12.49 1.96 12.76
CA ALA A 102 11.57 0.89 13.11
C ALA A 102 10.12 1.40 13.12
N ARG A 103 9.86 2.58 13.71
CA ARG A 103 8.52 3.20 13.69
C ARG A 103 8.00 3.50 12.28
N LEU A 104 8.85 4.01 11.39
CA LEU A 104 8.48 4.22 9.99
C LEU A 104 8.20 2.90 9.29
N LEU A 105 9.03 1.89 9.53
CA LEU A 105 8.84 0.56 8.95
C LEU A 105 7.54 -0.08 9.43
N VAL A 106 7.20 0.07 10.71
CA VAL A 106 5.92 -0.37 11.30
C VAL A 106 4.73 0.29 10.60
N VAL A 107 4.76 1.62 10.41
CA VAL A 107 3.68 2.33 9.68
C VAL A 107 3.57 1.81 8.24
N GLY A 108 4.71 1.59 7.58
CA GLY A 108 4.77 0.98 6.27
C GLY A 108 4.11 -0.41 6.24
N MET A 109 4.53 -1.31 7.14
CA MET A 109 4.05 -2.70 7.24
C MET A 109 2.55 -2.79 7.53
N VAL A 110 2.04 -1.98 8.46
CA VAL A 110 0.60 -1.92 8.76
C VAL A 110 -0.19 -1.46 7.54
N GLY A 111 0.33 -0.45 6.83
CA GLY A 111 -0.28 0.01 5.59
C GLY A 111 -0.28 -1.07 4.51
N THR A 112 0.87 -1.67 4.23
CA THR A 112 1.03 -2.69 3.19
C THR A 112 0.18 -3.93 3.43
N ALA A 113 -0.11 -4.27 4.69
CA ALA A 113 -1.07 -5.32 5.02
C ALA A 113 -2.45 -5.07 4.41
N ALA A 114 -2.94 -3.82 4.40
CA ALA A 114 -4.21 -3.48 3.77
C ALA A 114 -4.06 -3.23 2.26
N VAL A 115 -2.97 -2.57 1.83
CA VAL A 115 -2.73 -2.23 0.40
C VAL A 115 -2.69 -3.46 -0.49
N PHE A 116 -2.07 -4.54 -0.03
CA PHE A 116 -1.88 -5.75 -0.84
C PHE A 116 -2.99 -6.80 -0.69
N ASN A 117 -4.09 -6.46 -0.03
CA ASN A 117 -5.24 -7.36 0.08
C ASN A 117 -6.25 -7.06 -1.04
N LEU A 118 -6.25 -7.90 -2.09
CA LEU A 118 -7.09 -7.70 -3.27
C LEU A 118 -8.58 -7.89 -2.95
N GLN A 119 -8.91 -8.83 -2.07
CA GLN A 119 -10.31 -9.02 -1.65
C GLN A 119 -10.84 -7.76 -0.94
N ALA A 120 -10.06 -7.17 -0.04
CA ALA A 120 -10.44 -5.91 0.62
C ALA A 120 -10.57 -4.74 -0.37
N HIS A 121 -9.74 -4.70 -1.42
CA HIS A 121 -9.89 -3.73 -2.51
C HIS A 121 -11.19 -3.92 -3.29
N GLY A 122 -11.61 -5.17 -3.53
CA GLY A 122 -12.90 -5.45 -4.16
C GLY A 122 -14.08 -4.84 -3.39
N VAL A 123 -14.03 -4.86 -2.05
CA VAL A 123 -15.03 -4.18 -1.21
C VAL A 123 -14.97 -2.66 -1.41
N TYR A 124 -13.78 -2.06 -1.46
CA TYR A 124 -13.65 -0.63 -1.71
C TYR A 124 -14.14 -0.23 -3.11
N GLU A 125 -13.95 -1.07 -4.13
CA GLU A 125 -14.43 -0.81 -5.49
C GLU A 125 -15.95 -0.92 -5.60
N ALA A 126 -16.57 -1.83 -4.83
CA ALA A 126 -18.02 -1.92 -4.70
C ALA A 126 -18.61 -0.77 -3.86
N LEU A 127 -17.80 -0.16 -2.99
CA LEU A 127 -18.24 0.95 -2.15
C LEU A 127 -18.37 2.24 -2.97
N HIS A 128 -19.60 2.77 -3.03
CA HIS A 128 -19.83 4.16 -3.42
C HIS A 128 -19.41 5.12 -2.28
N GLY A 129 -18.10 5.24 -2.11
CA GLY A 129 -17.50 6.02 -1.04
C GLY A 129 -17.78 7.52 -1.16
N THR A 130 -17.99 8.16 -0.01
CA THR A 130 -17.92 9.60 0.15
C THR A 130 -16.53 10.13 -0.21
N ARG A 131 -16.44 11.43 -0.47
CA ARG A 131 -15.14 12.09 -0.70
C ARG A 131 -14.14 11.78 0.41
N LEU A 132 -14.58 11.83 1.67
CA LEU A 132 -13.73 11.56 2.82
C LEU A 132 -13.20 10.11 2.82
N GLU A 133 -14.06 9.12 2.61
CA GLU A 133 -13.65 7.70 2.53
C GLU A 133 -12.63 7.49 1.40
N THR A 134 -12.85 8.13 0.25
CA THR A 134 -11.89 8.11 -0.87
C THR A 134 -10.55 8.76 -0.50
N TYR A 135 -10.57 9.94 0.14
CA TYR A 135 -9.35 10.61 0.60
C TYR A 135 -8.59 9.77 1.62
N LEU A 136 -9.29 9.15 2.57
CA LEU A 136 -8.67 8.30 3.60
C LEU A 136 -8.05 7.03 3.00
N HIS A 137 -8.72 6.40 2.03
CA HIS A 137 -8.18 5.24 1.32
C HIS A 137 -6.88 5.57 0.57
N TYR A 138 -6.83 6.70 -0.14
CA TYR A 138 -5.60 7.14 -0.81
C TYR A 138 -4.54 7.65 0.15
N ALA A 139 -4.93 8.31 1.24
CA ALA A 139 -4.00 8.70 2.29
C ALA A 139 -3.33 7.49 2.93
N LEU A 140 -4.07 6.40 3.16
CA LEU A 140 -3.51 5.14 3.65
C LEU A 140 -2.43 4.61 2.70
N HIS A 141 -2.72 4.56 1.40
CA HIS A 141 -1.73 4.17 0.39
C HIS A 141 -0.47 5.05 0.44
N LEU A 142 -0.64 6.37 0.43
CA LEU A 142 0.47 7.33 0.42
C LEU A 142 1.30 7.26 1.71
N ILE A 143 0.66 7.14 2.87
CA ILE A 143 1.33 7.03 4.16
C ILE A 143 2.15 5.73 4.21
N ALA A 144 1.57 4.60 3.79
CA ALA A 144 2.26 3.32 3.72
C ALA A 144 3.51 3.43 2.82
N ALA A 145 3.31 3.92 1.60
CA ALA A 145 4.32 4.16 0.59
C ALA A 145 5.50 4.99 1.14
N VAL A 146 5.22 6.20 1.61
CA VAL A 146 6.22 7.14 2.11
C VAL A 146 6.93 6.57 3.33
N ALA A 147 6.20 6.01 4.30
CA ALA A 147 6.80 5.46 5.51
C ALA A 147 7.78 4.31 5.19
N TYR A 148 7.38 3.40 4.30
CA TYR A 148 8.22 2.27 3.88
C TYR A 148 9.48 2.75 3.14
N THR A 149 9.34 3.69 2.19
CA THR A 149 10.48 4.28 1.46
C THR A 149 11.46 4.95 2.43
N PHE A 150 10.97 5.80 3.32
CA PHE A 150 11.83 6.51 4.27
C PHE A 150 12.50 5.57 5.26
N ALA A 151 11.83 4.48 5.68
CA ALA A 151 12.44 3.46 6.50
C ALA A 151 13.64 2.78 5.80
N LEU A 152 13.48 2.37 4.53
CA LEU A 152 14.56 1.76 3.76
C LEU A 152 15.71 2.74 3.50
N LEU A 153 15.40 4.01 3.25
CA LEU A 153 16.39 5.06 3.03
C LEU A 153 17.08 5.50 4.32
N SER A 154 16.49 5.29 5.50
CA SER A 154 17.09 5.64 6.79
C SER A 154 17.84 4.48 7.45
N PHE A 155 17.48 3.24 7.17
CA PHE A 155 18.11 2.03 7.72
C PHE A 155 19.58 1.85 7.29
N PRO A 156 20.50 1.46 8.20
CA PRO A 156 20.28 1.09 9.61
C PRO A 156 20.37 2.25 10.61
N GLU A 157 21.12 3.31 10.32
CA GLU A 157 21.49 4.35 11.30
C GLU A 157 20.41 5.39 11.62
N GLY A 158 19.27 5.37 10.94
CA GLY A 158 18.23 6.40 11.06
C GLY A 158 18.55 7.72 10.36
N LYS A 159 19.59 7.75 9.52
CA LYS A 159 19.96 8.89 8.67
C LYS A 159 19.57 8.61 7.23
N LEU A 160 18.92 9.56 6.58
CA LEU A 160 18.56 9.46 5.16
C LEU A 160 19.80 9.49 4.27
N VAL A 161 19.65 8.91 3.07
CA VAL A 161 20.69 8.88 2.04
C VAL A 161 20.19 9.51 0.74
N PRO A 162 20.93 10.47 0.15
CA PRO A 162 22.30 10.89 0.50
C PRO A 162 22.43 11.65 1.82
N ARG A 163 23.62 11.67 2.43
CA ARG A 163 23.89 12.39 3.70
C ARG A 163 24.03 13.90 3.49
N TRP A 164 23.00 14.51 2.90
CA TRP A 164 22.95 15.93 2.53
C TRP A 164 22.28 16.79 3.60
N PRO A 165 22.47 18.12 3.58
CA PRO A 165 21.72 19.02 4.44
C PRO A 165 20.20 18.90 4.17
N ARG A 166 19.39 19.15 5.21
CA ARG A 166 17.93 18.89 5.20
C ARG A 166 17.19 19.59 4.05
N TRP A 167 17.60 20.80 3.67
CA TRP A 167 16.97 21.54 2.58
C TRP A 167 17.17 20.84 1.22
N ALA A 168 18.34 20.26 0.97
CA ALA A 168 18.63 19.54 -0.27
C ALA A 168 17.87 18.20 -0.31
N LEU A 169 17.74 17.54 0.83
CA LEU A 169 16.89 16.36 0.96
C LEU A 169 15.41 16.69 0.72
N ALA A 170 14.92 17.82 1.25
CA ALA A 170 13.57 18.29 0.98
C ALA A 170 13.38 18.58 -0.51
N ALA A 171 14.32 19.31 -1.14
CA ALA A 171 14.29 19.59 -2.57
C ALA A 171 14.28 18.31 -3.44
N LEU A 172 14.94 17.23 -2.99
CA LEU A 172 14.96 15.95 -3.67
C LEU A 172 13.65 15.17 -3.48
N TYR A 173 13.21 14.97 -2.24
CA TYR A 173 12.11 14.05 -1.94
C TYR A 173 10.72 14.67 -2.08
N THR A 174 10.55 15.97 -1.80
CA THR A 174 9.26 16.64 -1.92
C THR A 174 8.63 16.50 -3.32
N PRO A 175 9.33 16.78 -4.43
CA PRO A 175 8.72 16.62 -5.76
C PRO A 175 8.37 15.15 -6.07
N ILE A 176 9.19 14.19 -5.60
CA ILE A 176 8.90 12.76 -5.78
C ILE A 176 7.63 12.37 -5.02
N ILE A 177 7.53 12.74 -3.74
CA ILE A 177 6.35 12.47 -2.92
C ILE A 177 5.11 13.14 -3.51
N ALA A 178 5.23 14.38 -3.98
CA ALA A 178 4.13 15.11 -4.61
C ALA A 178 3.66 14.43 -5.90
N ALA A 179 4.59 13.96 -6.74
CA ALA A 179 4.25 13.20 -7.94
C ALA A 179 3.56 11.87 -7.61
N VAL A 180 4.05 11.15 -6.61
CA VAL A 180 3.45 9.89 -6.14
C VAL A 180 2.05 10.12 -5.58
N ALA A 181 1.87 11.18 -4.78
CA ALA A 181 0.58 11.59 -4.28
C ALA A 181 -0.37 11.91 -5.45
N ALA A 182 0.07 12.76 -6.39
CA ALA A 182 -0.74 13.10 -7.56
C ALA A 182 -1.18 11.85 -8.34
N LEU A 183 -0.27 10.90 -8.60
CA LEU A 183 -0.59 9.64 -9.24
C LEU A 183 -1.58 8.80 -8.41
N ALA A 184 -1.37 8.67 -7.10
CA ALA A 184 -2.24 7.89 -6.22
C ALA A 184 -3.67 8.45 -6.17
N PHE A 185 -3.83 9.78 -6.16
CA PHE A 185 -5.14 10.44 -6.10
C PHE A 185 -5.85 10.51 -7.46
N GLN A 186 -5.12 10.43 -8.58
CA GLN A 186 -5.69 10.50 -9.93
C GLN A 186 -5.95 9.12 -10.55
N ALA A 187 -5.22 8.08 -10.15
CA ALA A 187 -5.36 6.73 -10.71
C ALA A 187 -6.65 6.02 -10.25
N LYS A 188 -7.41 5.48 -11.21
CA LYS A 188 -8.66 4.74 -10.98
C LYS A 188 -8.61 3.36 -11.63
N GLY A 189 -9.35 2.39 -11.06
CA GLY A 189 -9.47 1.03 -11.59
C GLY A 189 -8.12 0.35 -11.85
N THR A 190 -7.97 -0.30 -13.00
CA THR A 190 -6.75 -1.03 -13.41
C THR A 190 -5.48 -0.16 -13.37
N SER A 191 -5.57 1.13 -13.68
CA SER A 191 -4.43 2.05 -13.58
C SER A 191 -3.92 2.19 -12.15
N ARG A 192 -4.78 2.04 -11.13
CA ARG A 192 -4.38 2.04 -9.72
C ARG A 192 -3.60 0.79 -9.36
N THR A 193 -4.07 -0.39 -9.76
CA THR A 193 -3.37 -1.65 -9.49
C THR A 193 -1.97 -1.64 -10.12
N ILE A 194 -1.86 -1.15 -11.36
CA ILE A 194 -0.56 -0.96 -12.03
C ILE A 194 0.31 0.04 -11.25
N ALA A 195 -0.25 1.17 -10.80
CA ALA A 195 0.48 2.14 -9.99
C ALA A 195 1.00 1.55 -8.66
N ILE A 196 0.19 0.72 -7.98
CA ILE A 196 0.60 0.02 -6.76
C ILE A 196 1.74 -0.95 -7.05
N ILE A 197 1.66 -1.74 -8.13
CA ILE A 197 2.73 -2.66 -8.55
C ILE A 197 4.02 -1.90 -8.86
N ILE A 198 3.95 -0.83 -9.64
CA ILE A 198 5.13 -0.02 -9.96
C ILE A 198 5.71 0.59 -8.70
N TYR A 199 4.88 1.18 -7.84
CA TYR A 199 5.38 1.90 -6.69
C TYR A 199 5.94 0.95 -5.63
N PHE A 200 5.13 0.04 -5.10
CA PHE A 200 5.55 -0.87 -4.05
C PHE A 200 6.41 -2.03 -4.54
N GLY A 201 6.18 -2.51 -5.77
CA GLY A 201 6.95 -3.61 -6.34
C GLY A 201 8.30 -3.16 -6.89
N LEU A 202 8.39 -2.02 -7.56
CA LEU A 202 9.63 -1.58 -8.21
C LEU A 202 10.30 -0.41 -7.50
N LEU A 203 9.60 0.72 -7.34
CA LEU A 203 10.24 1.97 -6.91
C LEU A 203 10.72 1.91 -5.45
N ILE A 204 9.94 1.36 -4.52
CA ILE A 204 10.35 1.22 -3.11
C ILE A 204 11.58 0.30 -2.99
N PRO A 205 11.59 -0.94 -3.53
CA PRO A 205 12.78 -1.78 -3.47
C PRO A 205 13.98 -1.18 -4.20
N ALA A 206 13.77 -0.53 -5.35
CA ALA A 206 14.84 0.15 -6.09
C ALA A 206 15.46 1.30 -5.28
N ALA A 207 14.64 2.10 -4.58
CA ALA A 207 15.12 3.12 -3.66
C ALA A 207 15.93 2.52 -2.51
N GLY A 208 15.48 1.37 -1.97
CA GLY A 208 16.23 0.59 -1.01
C GLY A 208 17.60 0.15 -1.54
N VAL A 209 17.63 -0.52 -2.69
CA VAL A 209 18.86 -0.98 -3.37
C VAL A 209 19.82 0.18 -3.64
N ALA A 210 19.32 1.28 -4.21
CA ALA A 210 20.14 2.47 -4.50
C ALA A 210 20.69 3.10 -3.21
N GLY A 211 19.85 3.20 -2.17
CA GLY A 211 20.25 3.72 -0.87
C GLY A 211 21.33 2.87 -0.19
N GLN A 212 21.19 1.54 -0.23
CA GLN A 212 22.19 0.63 0.33
C GLN A 212 23.48 0.58 -0.49
N ALA A 213 23.40 0.66 -1.82
CA ALA A 213 24.57 0.78 -2.69
C ALA A 213 25.34 2.09 -2.42
N TYR A 214 24.63 3.20 -2.20
CA TYR A 214 25.23 4.46 -1.81
C TYR A 214 26.02 4.33 -0.50
N ARG A 215 25.44 3.69 0.53
CA ARG A 215 26.10 3.49 1.84
C ARG A 215 27.30 2.57 1.72
N TYR A 216 27.16 1.45 1.04
CA TYR A 216 28.24 0.49 0.84
C TYR A 216 29.48 1.16 0.23
N ARG A 217 29.28 2.06 -0.75
CA ARG A 217 30.37 2.79 -1.42
C ARG A 217 30.97 3.92 -0.60
N ARG A 218 30.20 4.56 0.30
CA ARG A 218 30.62 5.78 1.01
C ARG A 218 30.86 5.61 2.50
N SER A 219 30.51 4.46 3.09
CA SER A 219 30.77 4.22 4.50
C SER A 219 32.23 3.85 4.74
N ALA A 220 32.83 4.49 5.73
CA ALA A 220 34.16 4.14 6.25
C ALA A 220 34.08 3.02 7.32
N ASP A 221 32.88 2.71 7.84
CA ASP A 221 32.68 1.68 8.85
C ASP A 221 32.51 0.28 8.20
N GLY A 222 33.16 -0.72 8.79
CA GLY A 222 33.07 -2.11 8.35
C GLY A 222 31.70 -2.72 8.63
N LEU A 223 31.10 -2.39 9.78
CA LEU A 223 29.80 -2.92 10.19
C LEU A 223 28.68 -2.35 9.32
N GLU A 224 28.65 -1.02 9.11
CA GLU A 224 27.67 -0.37 8.21
C GLU A 224 27.76 -0.96 6.78
N ARG A 225 28.96 -1.24 6.26
CA ARG A 225 29.13 -1.88 4.94
C ARG A 225 28.58 -3.30 4.92
N GLN A 226 28.81 -4.09 5.96
CA GLN A 226 28.27 -5.45 6.04
C GLN A 226 26.73 -5.44 6.09
N GLN A 227 26.14 -4.58 6.91
CA GLN A 227 24.68 -4.43 7.01
C GLN A 227 24.08 -3.95 5.68
N SER A 228 24.68 -2.94 5.06
CA SER A 228 24.23 -2.42 3.76
C SER A 228 24.30 -3.48 2.68
N ARG A 229 25.35 -4.31 2.68
CA ARG A 229 25.50 -5.43 1.73
C ARG A 229 24.42 -6.48 1.90
N LEU A 230 24.07 -6.84 3.13
CA LEU A 230 23.00 -7.81 3.40
C LEU A 230 21.65 -7.29 2.88
N ILE A 231 21.29 -6.04 3.19
CA ILE A 231 20.02 -5.46 2.72
C ILE A 231 20.00 -5.26 1.21
N PHE A 232 21.13 -4.87 0.61
CA PHE A 232 21.24 -4.79 -0.85
C PHE A 232 20.88 -6.14 -1.49
N TRP A 233 21.49 -7.23 -1.03
CA TRP A 233 21.25 -8.56 -1.61
C TRP A 233 19.89 -9.14 -1.29
N THR A 234 19.24 -8.75 -0.19
CA THR A 234 17.85 -9.17 0.08
C THR A 234 16.84 -8.39 -0.77
N MET A 235 17.12 -7.14 -1.14
CA MET A 235 16.19 -6.30 -1.93
C MET A 235 16.34 -6.47 -3.45
N VAL A 236 17.53 -6.84 -3.95
CA VAL A 236 17.76 -7.05 -5.39
C VAL A 236 16.80 -8.09 -6.01
N PRO A 237 16.54 -9.26 -5.39
CA PRO A 237 15.56 -10.21 -5.91
C PRO A 237 14.17 -9.60 -6.10
N ALA A 238 13.72 -8.75 -5.17
CA ALA A 238 12.42 -8.07 -5.29
C ALA A 238 12.37 -7.14 -6.51
N VAL A 239 13.45 -6.38 -6.76
CA VAL A 239 13.56 -5.54 -7.97
C VAL A 239 13.52 -6.39 -9.25
N ILE A 240 14.28 -7.50 -9.28
CA ILE A 240 14.33 -8.40 -10.44
C ILE A 240 12.95 -8.99 -10.72
N VAL A 241 12.28 -9.54 -9.70
CA VAL A 241 10.93 -10.10 -9.84
C VAL A 241 9.97 -9.05 -10.37
N SER A 242 9.99 -7.83 -9.83
CA SER A 242 9.13 -6.75 -10.29
C SER A 242 9.39 -6.34 -11.74
N LEU A 243 10.65 -6.31 -12.18
CA LEU A 243 10.98 -6.07 -13.58
C LEU A 243 10.45 -7.18 -14.49
N VAL A 244 10.57 -8.45 -14.08
CA VAL A 244 10.02 -9.60 -14.83
C VAL A 244 8.50 -9.54 -14.89
N VAL A 245 7.83 -9.17 -13.80
CA VAL A 245 6.37 -9.00 -13.79
C VAL A 245 5.96 -7.88 -14.73
N LEU A 246 6.63 -6.72 -14.67
CA LEU A 246 6.32 -5.58 -15.53
C LEU A 246 6.56 -5.87 -17.02
N THR A 247 7.63 -6.58 -17.38
CA THR A 247 7.88 -6.97 -18.77
C THR A 247 6.82 -7.94 -19.27
N ARG A 248 6.41 -8.92 -18.46
CA ARG A 248 5.31 -9.83 -18.80
C ARG A 248 3.98 -9.09 -18.93
N MET A 249 3.67 -8.17 -18.02
CA MET A 249 2.48 -7.33 -18.09
C MET A 249 2.48 -6.43 -19.33
N GLY A 250 3.64 -5.89 -19.71
CA GLY A 250 3.80 -5.11 -20.94
C GLY A 250 3.59 -5.98 -22.18
N GLN A 251 4.09 -7.21 -22.19
CA GLN A 251 3.88 -8.16 -23.27
C GLN A 251 2.42 -8.60 -23.41
N THR A 252 1.67 -8.69 -22.30
CA THR A 252 0.25 -9.07 -22.34
C THR A 252 -0.71 -7.89 -22.57
N ASN A 253 -0.31 -6.65 -22.28
CA ASN A 253 -1.18 -5.46 -22.35
C ASN A 253 -0.76 -4.35 -23.34
N ALA A 254 0.37 -4.44 -24.05
CA ALA A 254 0.83 -3.31 -24.86
C ALA A 254 0.02 -3.04 -26.14
N PHE A 255 -0.77 -4.00 -26.67
CA PHE A 255 -1.48 -3.80 -27.95
C PHE A 255 -2.90 -4.41 -28.06
N THR A 256 -3.32 -5.30 -27.16
CA THR A 256 -4.59 -6.04 -27.31
C THR A 256 -5.82 -5.34 -26.71
N GLY A 257 -5.63 -4.31 -25.88
CA GLY A 257 -6.75 -3.55 -25.29
C GLY A 257 -7.41 -2.54 -26.25
N PHE A 258 -6.73 -2.22 -27.36
CA PHE A 258 -7.19 -1.27 -28.39
C PHE A 258 -7.46 -1.92 -29.75
N GLU A 259 -6.88 -3.09 -30.03
CA GLU A 259 -7.25 -3.91 -31.18
C GLU A 259 -8.65 -4.50 -30.92
N ASN A 260 -9.67 -4.07 -31.67
CA ASN A 260 -11.05 -4.60 -31.72
C ASN A 260 -12.12 -3.99 -30.80
N ARG A 261 -11.93 -2.81 -30.21
CA ARG A 261 -13.11 -2.05 -29.73
C ARG A 261 -13.68 -1.23 -30.89
N PRO A 262 -14.92 -1.47 -31.35
CA PRO A 262 -15.59 -0.52 -32.22
C PRO A 262 -15.69 0.80 -31.45
N ILE A 263 -15.11 1.85 -31.99
CA ILE A 263 -15.39 3.21 -31.53
C ILE A 263 -16.84 3.43 -31.93
N ASP A 264 -17.76 3.53 -30.97
CA ASP A 264 -19.09 4.06 -31.22
C ASP A 264 -18.90 5.49 -31.73
N LEU A 265 -18.90 5.63 -33.06
CA LEU A 265 -18.91 6.91 -33.73
C LEU A 265 -20.23 7.57 -33.32
N VAL A 266 -20.17 8.50 -32.36
CA VAL A 266 -21.30 9.38 -32.06
C VAL A 266 -21.72 10.00 -33.39
N PRO A 267 -22.94 9.73 -33.88
CA PRO A 267 -23.28 10.09 -35.23
C PRO A 267 -23.30 11.61 -35.35
N VAL A 268 -22.61 12.13 -36.38
CA VAL A 268 -22.30 13.57 -36.57
C VAL A 268 -23.57 14.43 -36.76
N ASN A 269 -24.71 13.78 -37.00
CA ASN A 269 -26.03 14.41 -37.04
C ASN A 269 -26.51 14.95 -35.68
N LEU A 270 -25.85 14.62 -34.56
CA LEU A 270 -26.10 15.25 -33.26
C LEU A 270 -25.49 16.66 -33.12
N PHE A 271 -24.66 17.10 -34.06
CA PHE A 271 -23.98 18.40 -34.05
C PHE A 271 -24.32 19.28 -35.26
N ARG A 272 -25.45 19.02 -35.93
CA ARG A 272 -26.02 19.90 -36.97
C ARG A 272 -27.43 20.30 -36.61
#